data_AF-A0A8C3AHS9-F1
#
_entry.id   AF-A0A8C3AHS9-F1
#
_cell.length_a   1.000
_cell.length_b   1.000
_cell.length_c   1.000
_cell.angle_alpha   90.00
_cell.angle_beta   90.00
_cell.angle_gamma   90.00
#
_symmetry.space_group_name_H-M   'P 1'
#
loop_
_entity.id
_entity.type
_entity.pdbx_description
1 polymer ?
#
loop_
_entity_poly.entity_id
_entity_poly.type
_entity_poly.pdbx_seq_one_letter_code
_entity_poly.pdbx_strand_id
1 'polypeptide(L)'
;MDAAEDLETLGEKLYNLIYPKHKENAGKLTGMLLELPGPVLSQMVQDKATLTAGVEKALRALQLAKEPSKGPCKDVDNVSVSSDSLGEQLFELVDIYNTGHSQKITGMLLELHKEAVLNLLSDPKLLEEQVNFALKTLKEQNMEETDMSDTSDADDTERLGEKIFSLVEELDPLHANDITGMMLEMDPAALQQLLRDHTMLEVAVHKAQAALDTANQTPEEHSNILHTE
;
A
#
# COMPACT_ATOMS: atom_id res chain seq x y z
N MET A 1 -58.11 32.22 9.59
CA MET A 1 -57.22 33.21 9.00
C MET A 1 -55.80 32.76 9.29
N ASP A 2 -55.21 32.16 8.25
CA ASP A 2 -53.88 32.51 7.77
C ASP A 2 -52.63 31.83 8.35
N ALA A 3 -52.75 30.59 8.84
CA ALA A 3 -51.57 29.76 9.11
C ALA A 3 -50.66 29.54 7.87
N ALA A 4 -51.22 29.70 6.66
CA ALA A 4 -50.48 29.60 5.40
C ALA A 4 -49.72 30.90 5.05
N GLU A 5 -50.30 32.08 5.27
CA GLU A 5 -49.60 33.36 5.02
C GLU A 5 -48.48 33.60 6.05
N ASP A 6 -48.62 33.07 7.27
CA ASP A 6 -47.59 33.12 8.29
C ASP A 6 -46.32 32.38 7.85
N LEU A 7 -46.47 31.22 7.19
CA LEU A 7 -45.34 30.41 6.76
C LEU A 7 -44.54 31.07 5.62
N GLU A 8 -45.25 31.65 4.64
CA GLU A 8 -44.63 32.38 3.53
C GLU A 8 -43.85 33.60 4.03
N THR A 9 -44.46 34.38 4.94
CA THR A 9 -43.83 35.54 5.58
C THR A 9 -42.62 35.14 6.43
N LEU A 10 -42.69 34.02 7.16
CA LEU A 10 -41.57 33.48 7.94
C LEU A 10 -40.44 33.01 7.02
N GLY A 11 -40.77 32.36 5.90
CA GLY A 11 -39.81 31.93 4.89
C GLY A 11 -39.02 33.09 4.30
N GLU A 12 -39.69 34.18 3.93
CA GLU A 12 -39.02 35.38 3.39
C GLU A 12 -38.08 36.01 4.42
N LYS A 13 -38.52 36.12 5.69
CA LYS A 13 -37.68 36.63 6.79
C LYS A 13 -36.46 35.76 7.03
N LEU A 14 -36.63 34.43 7.04
CA LEU A 14 -35.52 33.48 7.19
C LEU A 14 -34.52 33.59 6.03
N TYR A 15 -35.01 33.65 4.79
CA TYR A 15 -34.17 33.82 3.61
C TYR A 15 -33.32 35.08 3.69
N ASN A 16 -33.90 36.22 4.06
CA ASN A 16 -33.18 37.47 4.22
C ASN A 16 -32.09 37.42 5.30
N LEU A 17 -32.29 36.63 6.36
CA LEU A 17 -31.28 36.42 7.41
C LEU A 17 -30.15 35.45 6.98
N ILE A 18 -30.47 34.45 6.15
CA ILE A 18 -29.54 33.41 5.72
C ILE A 18 -28.71 33.87 4.51
N TYR A 19 -29.32 34.56 3.55
CA TYR A 19 -28.70 35.02 2.31
C TYR A 19 -27.35 35.75 2.49
N PRO A 20 -27.18 36.72 3.41
CA PRO A 20 -25.90 37.40 3.56
C PRO A 20 -24.77 36.48 4.07
N LYS A 21 -25.10 35.40 4.79
CA LYS A 21 -24.13 34.43 5.32
C LYS A 21 -23.88 33.24 4.40
N HIS A 22 -24.91 32.78 3.68
CA HIS A 22 -24.87 31.55 2.88
C HIS A 22 -25.51 31.73 1.49
N LYS A 23 -25.00 32.70 0.70
CA LYS A 23 -25.56 33.07 -0.62
C LYS A 23 -25.87 31.90 -1.54
N GLU A 24 -24.94 30.95 -1.68
CA GLU A 24 -25.09 29.82 -2.61
C GLU A 24 -26.13 28.78 -2.17
N ASN A 25 -26.35 28.63 -0.86
CA ASN A 25 -27.23 27.61 -0.30
C ASN A 25 -28.49 28.19 0.32
N ALA A 26 -28.68 29.51 0.31
CA ALA A 26 -29.75 30.20 1.03
C ALA A 26 -31.13 29.65 0.68
N GLY A 27 -31.44 29.46 -0.61
CA GLY A 27 -32.73 28.94 -1.04
C GLY A 27 -32.99 27.51 -0.54
N LYS A 28 -31.98 26.64 -0.59
CA LYS A 28 -32.09 25.25 -0.11
C LYS A 28 -32.20 25.17 1.40
N LEU A 29 -31.39 25.96 2.12
CA LEU A 29 -31.41 26.04 3.57
C LEU A 29 -32.75 26.57 4.07
N THR A 30 -33.27 27.64 3.48
CA THR A 30 -34.60 28.16 3.83
C THR A 30 -35.68 27.13 3.55
N GLY A 31 -35.63 26.44 2.40
CA GLY A 31 -36.59 25.37 2.07
C GLY A 31 -36.60 24.25 3.12
N MET A 32 -35.42 23.74 3.50
CA MET A 32 -35.30 22.70 4.53
C MET A 32 -35.76 23.17 5.91
N LEU A 33 -35.53 24.44 6.25
CA LEU A 33 -36.02 25.00 7.50
C LEU A 33 -37.54 25.18 7.49
N LEU A 34 -38.14 25.52 6.35
CA LEU A 34 -39.59 25.67 6.21
C LEU A 34 -40.36 24.35 6.39
N GLU A 35 -39.69 23.20 6.36
CA GLU A 35 -40.27 21.91 6.74
C GLU A 35 -40.49 21.77 8.26
N LEU A 36 -39.94 22.68 9.06
CA LEU A 36 -40.15 22.71 10.50
C LEU A 36 -41.50 23.35 10.88
N PRO A 37 -42.07 23.01 12.05
CA PRO A 37 -43.33 23.60 12.50
C PRO A 37 -43.24 25.12 12.66
N GLY A 38 -44.30 25.85 12.28
CA GLY A 38 -44.39 27.31 12.36
C GLY A 38 -43.93 27.96 13.69
N PRO A 39 -44.20 27.38 14.88
CA PRO A 39 -43.68 27.89 16.15
C PRO A 39 -42.14 27.89 16.23
N VAL A 40 -41.49 26.86 15.67
CA VAL A 40 -40.03 26.74 15.62
C VAL A 40 -39.45 27.81 14.70
N LEU A 41 -40.08 28.04 13.55
CA LEU A 41 -39.66 29.06 12.60
C LEU A 41 -39.79 30.47 13.18
N SER A 42 -40.89 30.72 13.90
CA SER A 42 -41.11 31.98 14.63
C SER A 42 -40.01 32.22 15.67
N GLN A 43 -39.61 31.17 16.40
CA GLN A 43 -38.50 31.23 17.35
C GLN A 43 -37.16 31.49 16.66
N MET A 44 -36.90 30.88 15.50
CA MET A 44 -35.67 31.11 14.72
C MET A 44 -35.55 32.53 14.18
N VAL A 45 -36.66 33.15 13.78
CA VAL A 45 -36.65 34.56 13.32
C VAL A 45 -36.38 35.53 14.48
N GLN A 46 -36.81 35.20 15.70
CA GLN A 46 -36.58 36.01 16.90
C GLN A 46 -35.19 35.78 17.52
N ASP A 47 -34.70 34.55 17.52
CA ASP A 47 -33.42 34.18 18.13
C ASP A 47 -32.38 33.74 17.09
N LYS A 48 -31.31 34.55 16.99
CA LYS A 48 -30.19 34.30 16.08
C LYS A 48 -29.40 33.03 16.43
N ALA A 49 -29.36 32.61 17.70
CA ALA A 49 -28.64 31.40 18.09
C ALA A 49 -29.37 30.16 17.57
N THR A 50 -30.69 30.10 17.76
CA THR A 50 -31.56 29.03 17.23
C THR A 50 -31.53 28.99 15.71
N LEU A 51 -31.55 30.16 15.04
CA LEU A 51 -31.39 30.23 13.59
C LEU A 51 -30.05 29.64 13.13
N THR A 52 -28.95 30.03 13.77
CA THR A 52 -27.60 29.56 13.40
C THR A 52 -27.50 28.05 13.59
N ALA A 53 -27.99 27.50 14.70
CA ALA A 53 -28.01 26.07 14.95
C ALA A 53 -28.88 25.30 13.92
N GLY A 54 -30.02 25.87 13.52
CA GLY A 54 -30.86 25.29 12.48
C GLY A 54 -30.19 25.30 11.11
N VAL A 55 -29.55 26.42 10.75
CA VAL A 55 -28.80 26.55 9.50
C VAL A 55 -27.60 25.61 9.47
N GLU A 56 -26.86 25.44 10.56
CA GLU A 56 -25.76 24.47 10.65
C GLU A 56 -26.26 23.03 10.48
N LYS A 57 -27.39 22.67 11.09
CA LYS A 57 -28.01 21.35 10.89
C LYS A 57 -28.44 21.14 9.45
N ALA A 58 -29.10 22.12 8.83
CA ALA A 58 -29.50 22.06 7.44
C ALA A 58 -28.29 22.01 6.49
N LEU A 59 -27.21 22.73 6.79
CA LEU A 59 -25.94 22.67 6.04
C LEU A 59 -25.30 21.29 6.12
N ARG A 60 -25.25 20.68 7.30
CA ARG A 60 -24.76 19.30 7.47
C ARG A 60 -25.61 18.31 6.67
N ALA A 61 -26.93 18.46 6.70
CA ALA A 61 -27.83 17.62 5.92
C ALA A 61 -27.67 17.85 4.40
N LEU A 62 -27.41 19.08 3.94
CA LEU A 62 -27.09 19.36 2.53
C LEU A 62 -25.74 18.80 2.11
N GLN A 63 -24.72 18.82 2.98
CA GLN A 63 -23.44 18.18 2.69
C GLN A 63 -23.63 16.66 2.54
N LEU A 64 -24.39 16.04 3.45
CA LEU A 64 -24.75 14.63 3.37
C LEU A 64 -25.52 14.27 2.08
N ALA A 65 -26.34 15.20 1.57
CA ALA A 65 -27.13 14.98 0.35
C ALA A 65 -26.40 15.37 -0.95
N LYS A 66 -25.33 16.18 -0.89
CA LYS A 66 -24.59 16.67 -2.07
C LYS A 66 -23.38 15.79 -2.42
N GLU A 67 -23.03 14.84 -1.57
CA GLU A 67 -22.11 13.77 -1.92
C GLU A 67 -22.91 12.59 -2.51
N PRO A 68 -22.66 12.15 -3.76
CA PRO A 68 -23.07 10.82 -4.19
C PRO A 68 -22.24 9.70 -3.50
N SER A 69 -21.29 10.03 -2.63
CA SER A 69 -20.48 9.07 -1.89
C SER A 69 -19.76 9.80 -0.76
N LYS A 70 -20.16 9.49 0.49
CA LYS A 70 -19.52 9.76 1.81
C LYS A 70 -20.53 10.23 2.84
N GLY A 71 -21.11 9.27 3.55
CA GLY A 71 -21.73 9.53 4.85
C GLY A 71 -20.69 9.40 5.96
N PRO A 72 -20.84 10.15 7.06
CA PRO A 72 -21.09 9.40 8.28
C PRO A 72 -22.21 10.03 9.12
N CYS A 73 -23.20 9.20 9.45
CA CYS A 73 -24.15 9.31 10.55
C CYS A 73 -24.95 7.98 10.51
N LYS A 74 -25.07 7.12 11.53
CA LYS A 74 -24.87 7.19 12.98
C LYS A 74 -24.75 5.75 13.50
N ASP A 75 -24.16 5.63 14.67
CA ASP A 75 -24.18 4.45 15.53
C ASP A 75 -25.56 3.79 15.66
N VAL A 76 -25.51 2.47 15.91
CA VAL A 76 -26.54 1.52 16.36
C VAL A 76 -27.25 0.70 15.28
N ASP A 77 -26.51 -0.22 14.65
CA ASP A 77 -26.86 -1.62 14.86
C ASP A 77 -25.65 -2.54 14.71
N ASN A 78 -25.68 -3.57 15.52
CA ASN A 78 -24.78 -4.70 15.59
C ASN A 78 -24.88 -5.53 14.30
N VAL A 79 -24.31 -5.01 13.21
CA VAL A 79 -24.02 -5.81 12.01
C VAL A 79 -22.53 -5.64 11.78
N SER A 80 -21.80 -6.71 12.02
CA SER A 80 -20.46 -6.93 11.54
C SER A 80 -20.36 -6.40 10.11
N VAL A 81 -19.82 -5.19 9.93
CA VAL A 81 -19.20 -4.82 8.66
C VAL A 81 -18.01 -5.75 8.58
N SER A 82 -18.25 -6.93 8.03
CA SER A 82 -17.23 -7.92 7.79
C SER A 82 -16.11 -7.22 7.01
N SER A 83 -14.86 -7.58 7.32
CA SER A 83 -13.67 -7.24 6.54
C SER A 83 -13.91 -7.29 5.03
N ASP A 84 -14.79 -8.19 4.62
CA ASP A 84 -15.12 -8.56 3.25
C ASP A 84 -15.68 -7.39 2.43
N SER A 85 -16.59 -6.56 2.98
CA SER A 85 -17.20 -5.47 2.19
C SER A 85 -16.28 -4.25 2.02
N LEU A 86 -15.35 -4.06 2.96
CA LEU A 86 -14.34 -3.01 2.88
C LEU A 86 -13.27 -3.38 1.84
N GLY A 87 -12.95 -4.68 1.77
CA GLY A 87 -12.03 -5.22 0.79
C GLY A 87 -12.51 -5.09 -0.64
N GLU A 88 -13.78 -5.38 -0.92
CA GLU A 88 -14.34 -5.22 -2.28
C GLU A 88 -14.28 -3.77 -2.77
N GLN A 89 -14.68 -2.81 -1.93
CA GLN A 89 -14.63 -1.38 -2.29
C GLN A 89 -13.20 -0.89 -2.52
N LEU A 90 -12.27 -1.32 -1.67
CA LEU A 90 -10.87 -0.95 -1.81
C LEU A 90 -10.26 -1.59 -3.06
N PHE A 91 -10.63 -2.84 -3.36
CA PHE A 91 -10.18 -3.55 -4.56
C PHE A 91 -10.58 -2.82 -5.83
N GLU A 92 -11.84 -2.43 -5.98
CA GLU A 92 -12.31 -1.69 -7.16
C GLU A 92 -11.53 -0.39 -7.36
N LEU A 93 -11.25 0.35 -6.27
CA LEU A 93 -10.48 1.59 -6.36
C LEU A 93 -9.01 1.37 -6.72
N VAL A 94 -8.38 0.34 -6.15
CA VAL A 94 -6.99 -0.03 -6.47
C VAL A 94 -6.88 -0.54 -7.90
N ASP A 95 -7.89 -1.25 -8.40
CA ASP A 95 -7.89 -1.85 -9.74
C ASP A 95 -7.88 -0.81 -10.87
N ILE A 96 -8.48 0.37 -10.63
CA ILE A 96 -8.43 1.52 -11.56
C ILE A 96 -6.98 1.93 -11.87
N TYR A 97 -6.05 1.76 -10.92
CA TYR A 97 -4.64 2.09 -11.11
C TYR A 97 -3.87 1.07 -11.97
N ASN A 98 -4.53 -0.01 -12.44
CA ASN A 98 -3.97 -0.99 -13.39
C ASN A 98 -2.58 -1.52 -12.96
N THR A 99 -2.41 -1.76 -11.66
CA THR A 99 -1.12 -2.16 -11.09
C THR A 99 -0.75 -3.61 -11.36
N GLY A 100 -1.70 -4.45 -11.81
CA GLY A 100 -1.54 -5.90 -11.95
C GLY A 100 -1.46 -6.66 -10.62
N HIS A 101 -1.45 -5.95 -9.49
CA HIS A 101 -1.32 -6.50 -8.15
C HIS A 101 -2.47 -6.06 -7.23
N SER A 102 -3.62 -5.69 -7.81
CA SER A 102 -4.76 -5.11 -7.11
C SER A 102 -5.17 -5.93 -5.89
N GLN A 103 -5.18 -7.27 -5.98
CA GLN A 103 -5.52 -8.16 -4.87
C GLN A 103 -4.50 -8.08 -3.71
N LYS A 104 -3.20 -8.18 -4.02
CA LYS A 104 -2.12 -8.11 -3.01
C LYS A 104 -2.08 -6.74 -2.34
N ILE A 105 -2.15 -5.67 -3.13
CA ILE A 105 -2.17 -4.30 -2.63
C ILE A 105 -3.38 -4.09 -1.74
N THR A 106 -4.57 -4.52 -2.17
CA THR A 106 -5.79 -4.43 -1.34
C THR A 106 -5.63 -5.18 -0.02
N GLY A 107 -5.03 -6.38 -0.03
CA GLY A 107 -4.71 -7.12 1.18
C GLY A 107 -3.80 -6.33 2.13
N MET A 108 -2.68 -5.80 1.61
CA MET A 108 -1.75 -4.98 2.40
C MET A 108 -2.41 -3.71 2.96
N LEU A 109 -3.30 -3.08 2.21
CA LEU A 109 -4.02 -1.90 2.68
C LEU A 109 -5.08 -2.27 3.73
N LEU A 110 -5.73 -3.43 3.62
CA LEU A 110 -6.67 -3.93 4.63
C LEU A 110 -6.00 -4.34 5.94
N GLU A 111 -4.70 -4.68 5.91
CA GLU A 111 -3.89 -4.91 7.11
C GLU A 111 -3.65 -3.62 7.92
N LEU A 112 -3.89 -2.44 7.33
CA LEU A 112 -3.87 -1.17 8.05
C LEU A 112 -5.06 -1.04 9.00
N HIS A 113 -4.97 -0.08 9.93
CA HIS A 113 -6.09 0.24 10.82
C HIS A 113 -7.33 0.66 10.00
N LYS A 114 -8.52 0.22 10.44
CA LYS A 114 -9.81 0.52 9.80
C LYS A 114 -10.01 2.00 9.47
N GLU A 115 -9.58 2.90 10.35
CA GLU A 115 -9.65 4.36 10.13
C GLU A 115 -8.77 4.82 8.97
N ALA A 116 -7.56 4.24 8.83
CA ALA A 116 -6.67 4.53 7.71
C ALA A 116 -7.32 4.07 6.40
N VAL A 117 -7.92 2.88 6.36
CA VAL A 117 -8.62 2.37 5.16
C VAL A 117 -9.79 3.28 4.77
N LEU A 118 -10.58 3.74 5.73
CA LEU A 118 -11.68 4.69 5.46
C LEU A 118 -11.17 6.04 4.93
N ASN A 119 -10.02 6.51 5.41
CA ASN A 119 -9.38 7.71 4.90
C ASN A 119 -8.87 7.51 3.46
N LEU A 120 -8.40 6.31 3.11
CA LEU A 120 -7.98 5.97 1.75
C LEU A 120 -9.16 5.92 0.78
N LEU A 121 -10.30 5.35 1.20
CA LEU A 121 -11.54 5.40 0.43
C LEU A 121 -12.04 6.85 0.25
N SER A 122 -11.65 7.74 1.16
CA SER A 122 -12.06 9.13 1.14
C SER A 122 -11.13 10.05 0.36
N ASP A 123 -9.82 9.80 0.35
CA ASP A 123 -8.85 10.65 -0.32
C ASP A 123 -8.14 9.89 -1.44
N PRO A 124 -8.48 10.17 -2.71
CA PRO A 124 -7.87 9.49 -3.85
C PRO A 124 -6.35 9.75 -3.98
N LYS A 125 -5.85 10.87 -3.44
CA LYS A 125 -4.40 11.13 -3.44
C LYS A 125 -3.68 10.26 -2.43
N LEU A 126 -4.26 10.13 -1.23
CA LEU A 126 -3.72 9.26 -0.19
C LEU A 126 -3.77 7.79 -0.63
N LEU A 127 -4.85 7.40 -1.33
CA LEU A 127 -4.95 6.07 -1.93
C LEU A 127 -3.84 5.83 -2.96
N GLU A 128 -3.61 6.77 -3.87
CA GLU A 128 -2.54 6.67 -4.87
C GLU A 128 -1.16 6.54 -4.22
N GLU A 129 -0.86 7.33 -3.19
CA GLU A 129 0.38 7.25 -2.42
C GLU A 129 0.55 5.87 -1.77
N GLN A 130 -0.49 5.36 -1.14
CA GLN A 130 -0.44 4.04 -0.51
C GLN A 130 -0.39 2.89 -1.50
N VAL A 131 -1.04 3.01 -2.65
CA VAL A 131 -0.93 2.05 -3.76
C VAL A 131 0.49 2.04 -4.30
N ASN A 132 1.11 3.22 -4.49
CA ASN A 132 2.52 3.31 -4.90
C ASN A 132 3.46 2.73 -3.85
N PHE A 133 3.21 2.99 -2.58
CA PHE A 133 3.99 2.44 -1.46
C PHE A 133 3.89 0.91 -1.44
N ALA A 134 2.68 0.35 -1.46
CA ALA A 134 2.45 -1.09 -1.51
C ALA A 134 3.08 -1.72 -2.77
N LEU A 135 2.99 -1.07 -3.93
CA LEU A 135 3.62 -1.53 -5.17
C LEU A 135 5.16 -1.50 -5.07
N LYS A 136 5.73 -0.49 -4.42
CA LYS A 136 7.17 -0.41 -4.16
C LYS A 136 7.60 -1.52 -3.20
N THR A 137 6.87 -1.73 -2.10
CA THR A 137 7.12 -2.83 -1.16
C THR A 137 6.99 -4.19 -1.84
N LEU A 138 6.02 -4.40 -2.75
CA LEU A 138 5.91 -5.64 -3.52
C LEU A 138 7.10 -5.85 -4.47
N LYS A 139 7.65 -4.78 -5.05
CA LYS A 139 8.88 -4.84 -5.86
C LYS A 139 10.11 -5.11 -5.01
N GLU A 140 10.17 -4.54 -3.81
CA GLU A 140 11.24 -4.77 -2.84
C GLU A 140 11.18 -6.19 -2.28
N GLN A 141 10.00 -6.72 -1.96
CA GLN A 141 9.80 -8.13 -1.58
C GLN A 141 10.15 -9.11 -2.72
N ASN A 142 10.01 -8.70 -3.99
CA ASN A 142 10.49 -9.48 -5.12
C ASN A 142 12.03 -9.40 -5.30
N MET A 143 12.69 -8.43 -4.67
CA MET A 143 14.15 -8.36 -4.54
C MET A 143 14.67 -8.95 -3.23
N GLU A 144 13.80 -9.08 -2.21
CA GLU A 144 14.11 -9.59 -0.87
C GLU A 144 13.45 -10.96 -0.61
N GLU A 145 13.40 -11.87 -1.60
CA GLU A 145 13.32 -13.31 -1.33
C GLU A 145 14.71 -13.88 -1.03
N THR A 146 15.36 -13.28 -0.03
CA THR A 146 16.53 -13.87 0.64
C THR A 146 16.36 -13.68 2.14
N ASP A 147 15.30 -14.27 2.71
CA ASP A 147 15.34 -14.82 4.07
C ASP A 147 14.08 -15.64 4.44
N MET A 148 14.25 -16.98 4.50
CA MET A 148 13.60 -17.97 5.39
C MET A 148 12.09 -18.28 5.21
N SER A 149 11.56 -19.51 5.21
CA SER A 149 12.06 -20.88 5.43
C SER A 149 10.90 -21.84 5.14
N ASP A 150 11.10 -22.83 4.27
CA ASP A 150 10.60 -24.24 4.36
C ASP A 150 10.79 -25.03 3.04
N THR A 151 11.91 -24.82 2.35
CA THR A 151 12.41 -25.77 1.35
C THR A 151 13.73 -26.32 1.88
N SER A 152 13.89 -27.63 1.87
CA SER A 152 15.06 -28.31 2.43
C SER A 152 16.37 -27.69 1.94
N ASP A 153 17.37 -27.55 2.84
CA ASP A 153 18.73 -26.99 2.59
C ASP A 153 19.42 -27.44 1.27
N ALA A 154 18.98 -28.57 0.70
CA ALA A 154 19.49 -29.08 -0.58
C ALA A 154 19.10 -28.19 -1.78
N ASP A 155 17.87 -27.69 -1.84
CA ASP A 155 17.37 -26.93 -3.00
C ASP A 155 17.93 -25.50 -3.03
N ASP A 156 18.22 -24.93 -1.86
CA ASP A 156 18.81 -23.59 -1.74
C ASP A 156 20.26 -23.57 -2.22
N THR A 157 21.00 -24.65 -1.99
CA THR A 157 22.40 -24.76 -2.43
C THR A 157 22.49 -24.89 -3.95
N GLU A 158 21.60 -25.68 -4.57
CA GLU A 158 21.54 -25.82 -6.03
C GLU A 158 21.18 -24.49 -6.71
N ARG A 159 20.15 -23.80 -6.20
CA ARG A 159 19.74 -22.48 -6.73
C ARG A 159 20.80 -21.41 -6.53
N LEU A 160 21.55 -21.45 -5.43
CA LEU A 160 22.71 -20.57 -5.20
C LEU A 160 23.83 -20.88 -6.19
N GLY A 161 24.09 -22.16 -6.45
CA GLY A 161 25.09 -22.61 -7.41
C GLY A 161 24.82 -22.12 -8.83
N GLU A 162 23.57 -22.21 -9.30
CA GLU A 162 23.19 -21.69 -10.61
C GLU A 162 23.44 -20.18 -10.74
N LYS A 163 23.05 -19.41 -9.72
CA LYS A 163 23.24 -17.95 -9.70
C LYS A 163 24.72 -17.57 -9.67
N ILE A 164 25.52 -18.23 -8.83
CA ILE A 164 26.97 -18.02 -8.77
C ILE A 164 27.58 -18.38 -10.13
N PHE A 165 27.23 -19.53 -10.70
CA PHE A 165 27.76 -19.97 -12.00
C PHE A 165 27.54 -18.93 -13.09
N SER A 166 26.33 -18.39 -13.22
CA SER A 166 26.04 -17.36 -14.23
C SER A 166 26.93 -16.12 -14.07
N LEU A 167 27.16 -15.67 -12.83
CA LEU A 167 27.99 -14.49 -12.56
C LEU A 167 29.49 -14.79 -12.76
N VAL A 168 29.93 -15.98 -12.38
CA VAL A 168 31.32 -16.41 -12.59
C VAL A 168 31.58 -16.64 -14.07
N GLU A 169 30.62 -17.18 -14.83
CA GLU A 169 30.74 -17.38 -16.28
C GLU A 169 30.91 -16.05 -17.03
N GLU A 170 30.31 -14.97 -16.54
CA GLU A 170 30.55 -13.61 -17.08
C GLU A 170 31.98 -13.11 -16.82
N LEU A 171 32.60 -13.50 -15.70
CA LEU A 171 33.94 -13.07 -15.29
C LEU A 171 35.05 -13.96 -15.87
N ASP A 172 34.87 -15.28 -15.81
CA ASP A 172 35.78 -16.29 -16.33
C ASP A 172 35.00 -17.48 -16.91
N PRO A 173 34.67 -17.44 -18.21
CA PRO A 173 33.99 -18.54 -18.90
C PRO A 173 34.82 -19.82 -18.97
N LEU A 174 36.15 -19.73 -18.86
CA LEU A 174 37.03 -20.88 -19.06
C LEU A 174 37.06 -21.80 -17.83
N HIS A 175 36.99 -21.22 -16.63
CA HIS A 175 37.05 -21.96 -15.36
C HIS A 175 35.78 -21.82 -14.53
N ALA A 176 34.68 -21.34 -15.12
CA ALA A 176 33.43 -21.07 -14.39
C ALA A 176 32.93 -22.26 -13.58
N ASN A 177 33.06 -23.48 -14.12
CA ASN A 177 32.62 -24.70 -13.45
C ASN A 177 33.47 -25.00 -12.20
N ASP A 178 34.80 -24.94 -12.34
CA ASP A 178 35.73 -25.23 -11.25
C ASP A 178 35.70 -24.14 -10.18
N ILE A 179 35.61 -22.87 -10.58
CA ILE A 179 35.48 -21.72 -9.68
C ILE A 179 34.18 -21.81 -8.90
N THR A 180 33.06 -22.06 -9.58
CA THR A 180 31.76 -22.22 -8.91
C THR A 180 31.78 -23.40 -7.95
N GLY A 181 32.39 -24.52 -8.34
CA GLY A 181 32.57 -25.69 -7.49
C GLY A 181 33.30 -25.35 -6.18
N MET A 182 34.45 -24.66 -6.27
CA MET A 182 35.19 -24.23 -5.07
C MET A 182 34.43 -23.20 -4.24
N MET A 183 33.65 -22.33 -4.86
CA MET A 183 32.83 -21.36 -4.13
C MET A 183 31.67 -22.05 -3.40
N LEU A 184 31.06 -23.07 -4.00
CA LEU A 184 30.00 -23.88 -3.39
C LEU A 184 30.48 -24.69 -2.18
N GLU A 185 31.79 -24.85 -1.97
CA GLU A 185 32.35 -25.40 -0.74
C GLU A 185 32.29 -24.42 0.45
N MET A 186 31.92 -23.15 0.22
CA MET A 186 31.72 -22.15 1.26
C MET A 186 30.32 -22.24 1.89
N ASP A 187 30.17 -21.66 3.08
CA ASP A 187 28.86 -21.57 3.74
C ASP A 187 27.82 -20.83 2.87
N PRO A 188 26.57 -21.33 2.78
CA PRO A 188 25.50 -20.69 1.99
C PRO A 188 25.26 -19.22 2.34
N ALA A 189 25.42 -18.86 3.62
CA ALA A 189 25.31 -17.48 4.09
C ALA A 189 26.42 -16.56 3.52
N ALA A 190 27.62 -17.09 3.29
CA ALA A 190 28.71 -16.37 2.66
C ALA A 190 28.44 -16.19 1.16
N LEU A 191 27.93 -17.22 0.48
CA LEU A 191 27.53 -17.14 -0.94
C LEU A 191 26.43 -16.12 -1.17
N GLN A 192 25.41 -16.08 -0.30
CA GLN A 192 24.36 -15.06 -0.31
C GLN A 192 24.93 -13.64 -0.18
N GLN A 193 25.93 -13.42 0.67
CA GLN A 193 26.59 -12.12 0.79
C GLN A 193 27.36 -11.74 -0.48
N LEU A 194 28.04 -12.70 -1.11
CA LEU A 194 28.72 -12.47 -2.39
C LEU A 194 27.74 -12.09 -3.51
N LEU A 195 26.55 -12.70 -3.54
CA LEU A 195 25.50 -12.34 -4.50
C LEU A 195 24.93 -10.92 -4.29
N ARG A 196 24.99 -10.40 -3.05
CA ARG A 196 24.55 -9.03 -2.73
C ARG A 196 25.61 -7.98 -3.02
N ASP A 197 26.90 -8.35 -3.04
CA ASP A 197 28.02 -7.44 -3.30
C ASP A 197 28.92 -7.97 -4.42
N HIS A 198 28.74 -7.41 -5.62
CA HIS A 198 29.51 -7.75 -6.82
C HIS A 198 31.03 -7.60 -6.62
N THR A 199 31.46 -6.61 -5.82
CA THR A 199 32.89 -6.37 -5.57
C THR A 199 33.49 -7.53 -4.77
N MET A 200 32.76 -8.04 -3.78
CA MET A 200 33.19 -9.19 -2.99
C MET A 200 33.19 -10.47 -3.82
N LEU A 201 32.22 -10.62 -4.72
CA LEU A 201 32.16 -11.73 -5.68
C LEU A 201 33.39 -11.74 -6.59
N GLU A 202 33.75 -10.62 -7.22
CA GLU A 202 34.93 -10.50 -8.08
C GLU A 202 36.21 -10.88 -7.32
N VAL A 203 36.37 -10.41 -6.08
CA VAL A 203 37.53 -10.77 -5.22
C VAL A 203 37.56 -12.27 -4.93
N ALA A 204 36.41 -12.89 -4.65
CA ALA A 204 36.31 -14.32 -4.40
C ALA A 204 36.67 -15.14 -5.65
N VAL A 205 36.19 -14.72 -6.83
CA VAL A 205 36.51 -15.33 -8.13
C VAL A 205 38.00 -15.25 -8.43
N HIS A 206 38.61 -14.08 -8.27
CA HIS A 206 40.06 -13.93 -8.45
C HIS A 206 40.87 -14.80 -7.50
N LYS A 207 40.41 -14.96 -6.25
CA LYS A 207 41.07 -15.83 -5.28
C LYS A 207 40.96 -17.31 -5.68
N ALA A 208 39.79 -17.74 -6.16
CA ALA A 208 39.57 -19.10 -6.66
C ALA A 208 40.41 -19.37 -7.92
N GLN A 209 40.53 -18.40 -8.81
CA GLN A 209 41.38 -18.49 -9.99
C GLN A 209 42.86 -18.66 -9.65
N ALA A 210 43.38 -17.89 -8.68
CA ALA A 210 44.74 -18.08 -8.18
C ALA A 210 44.96 -19.47 -7.55
N ALA A 211 43.93 -20.05 -6.93
CA ALA A 211 43.99 -21.41 -6.39
C ALA A 211 44.03 -22.46 -7.51
N LEU A 212 43.29 -22.27 -8.60
CA LEU A 212 43.33 -23.15 -9.79
C LEU A 212 44.67 -23.12 -10.51
N ASP A 213 45.24 -21.93 -10.66
CA ASP A 213 46.58 -21.79 -11.24
C ASP A 213 47.63 -22.54 -10.41
N THR A 214 47.48 -22.52 -9.07
CA THR A 214 48.37 -23.26 -8.16
C THR A 214 48.12 -24.78 -8.21
N ALA A 215 46.86 -25.21 -8.34
CA ALA A 215 46.49 -26.62 -8.44
C ALA A 215 46.97 -27.26 -9.76
N ASN A 216 46.83 -26.54 -10.88
CA ASN A 216 47.35 -26.92 -12.18
C ASN A 216 48.88 -26.90 -12.27
N GLN A 217 49.55 -26.32 -11.26
CA GLN A 217 51.01 -26.30 -11.10
C GLN A 217 51.54 -27.35 -10.11
N THR A 218 50.77 -28.39 -9.76
CA THR A 218 51.34 -29.58 -9.11
C THR A 218 51.79 -30.60 -10.15
N PRO A 219 53.08 -30.60 -10.56
CA PRO A 219 53.63 -31.67 -11.38
C PRO A 219 53.70 -32.96 -10.57
N GLU A 220 53.53 -34.05 -11.30
CA GLU A 220 53.92 -35.40 -10.92
C GLU A 220 55.36 -35.42 -10.37
N GLU A 221 55.52 -35.40 -9.04
CA GLU A 221 56.70 -35.95 -8.40
C GLU A 221 56.26 -37.10 -7.51
N HIS A 222 56.44 -38.32 -7.99
CA HIS A 222 56.93 -39.50 -7.27
C HIS A 222 56.60 -40.79 -8.07
N SER A 223 57.12 -40.89 -9.30
CA SER A 223 57.51 -42.18 -9.88
C SER A 223 59.02 -42.18 -10.08
N ASN A 224 59.75 -42.23 -8.97
CA ASN A 224 61.18 -42.53 -9.01
C ASN A 224 61.59 -43.35 -7.78
N ILE A 225 61.00 -44.53 -7.63
CA ILE A 225 61.58 -45.61 -6.81
C ILE A 225 61.29 -46.92 -7.54
N LEU A 226 62.28 -47.45 -8.26
CA LEU A 226 62.89 -48.76 -7.99
C LEU A 226 63.75 -49.21 -9.18
N HIS A 227 65.08 -49.14 -9.06
CA HIS A 227 65.99 -50.27 -9.23
C HIS A 227 67.45 -49.79 -9.13
N THR A 228 68.00 -49.92 -7.92
CA THR A 228 69.42 -50.18 -7.73
C THR A 228 69.53 -51.57 -7.11
N GLU A 229 70.51 -52.31 -7.64
CA GLU A 229 71.00 -53.65 -7.29
C GLU A 229 70.41 -54.84 -8.07
#